data_AF-A0A2E3FFJ6-F1
#
_entry.id   AF-A0A2E3FFJ6-F1
#
_cell.length_a   1.000
_cell.length_b   1.000
_cell.length_c   1.000
_cell.angle_alpha   90.00
_cell.angle_beta   90.00
_cell.angle_gamma   90.00
#
_symmetry.space_group_name_H-M   'P 1'
#
loop_
_entity.id
_entity.type
_entity.pdbx_description
1 polymer ?
#
loop_
_entity_poly.entity_id
_entity_poly.type
_entity_poly.pdbx_seq_one_letter_code
_entity_poly.pdbx_strand_id
1 'polypeptide(L)'
;MAVVTSKSNLVHDSFDTGIYPPDPVEARGRLVLMTGTVTNAADDSNGSMYHLVDLPSRCILHHDTFFDVENDGFAQIVIGTKTDTDALVDQTKVTETIAQPITMGDANHGKRLWEVLGLAADPGGMIGIWKHAEAAAAGAGAMPFQIAYITD
;
A
#
# COMPACT_ATOMS: atom_id res chain seq x y z
N MET A 1 38.42 7.85 -12.07
CA MET A 1 37.00 7.74 -11.70
C MET A 1 36.22 7.58 -12.99
N ALA A 2 35.49 6.49 -13.19
CA ALA A 2 34.68 6.32 -14.40
C ALA A 2 33.49 7.29 -14.31
N VAL A 3 33.31 8.13 -15.32
CA VAL A 3 32.08 8.92 -15.47
C VAL A 3 31.04 7.97 -16.03
N VAL A 4 30.04 7.63 -15.22
CA VAL A 4 28.91 6.82 -15.66
C VAL A 4 27.81 7.76 -16.11
N THR A 5 27.46 7.69 -17.40
CA THR A 5 26.32 8.41 -17.97
C THR A 5 25.21 7.39 -18.20
N SER A 6 24.25 7.34 -17.28
CA SER A 6 23.07 6.47 -17.39
C SER A 6 21.82 7.31 -17.72
N LYS A 7 20.89 6.73 -18.49
CA LYS A 7 19.58 7.34 -18.78
C LYS A 7 18.55 6.87 -17.73
N SER A 8 17.54 7.70 -17.45
CA SER A 8 16.37 7.31 -16.64
C SER A 8 15.57 6.20 -17.34
N ASN A 9 14.91 5.33 -16.58
CA ASN A 9 13.96 4.32 -17.06
C ASN A 9 12.77 4.91 -17.83
N LEU A 10 12.48 6.20 -17.70
CA LEU A 10 11.43 6.90 -18.45
C LEU A 10 11.90 7.46 -19.79
N VAL A 11 13.22 7.52 -20.03
CA VAL A 11 13.80 8.12 -21.24
C VAL A 11 14.28 7.00 -22.16
N HIS A 12 13.50 6.74 -23.20
CA HIS A 12 13.84 5.78 -24.24
C HIS A 12 14.36 6.48 -25.50
N ASP A 13 15.44 5.94 -26.06
CA ASP A 13 15.94 6.32 -27.38
C ASP A 13 15.36 5.36 -28.43
N SER A 14 14.45 5.87 -29.26
CA SER A 14 13.74 5.08 -30.28
C SER A 14 14.65 4.48 -31.35
N PHE A 15 15.90 4.92 -31.43
CA PHE A 15 16.89 4.41 -32.38
C PHE A 15 17.81 3.33 -31.79
N ASP A 16 17.71 3.06 -30.47
CA ASP A 16 18.48 2.01 -29.80
C ASP A 16 17.66 0.73 -29.68
N THR A 17 17.97 -0.24 -30.56
CA THR A 17 17.28 -1.54 -30.62
C THR A 17 17.51 -2.45 -29.40
N GLY A 18 18.45 -2.12 -28.51
CA GLY A 18 18.71 -2.88 -27.28
C GLY A 18 17.92 -2.41 -26.06
N ILE A 19 17.15 -1.32 -26.19
CA ILE A 19 16.46 -0.68 -25.06
C ILE A 19 14.95 -0.91 -25.17
N TYR A 20 14.36 -1.46 -24.11
CA TYR A 20 12.91 -1.63 -24.00
C TYR A 20 12.21 -0.28 -23.73
N PRO A 21 10.99 -0.07 -24.27
CA PRO A 21 10.20 1.11 -23.94
C PRO A 21 9.88 1.17 -22.44
N PRO A 22 9.66 2.38 -21.88
CA PRO A 22 9.29 2.54 -20.48
C PRO A 22 7.99 1.79 -20.16
N ASP A 23 7.86 1.32 -18.93
CA ASP A 23 6.61 0.71 -18.48
C ASP A 23 5.46 1.72 -18.63
N PRO A 24 4.36 1.37 -19.32
CA PRO A 24 3.28 2.30 -19.60
C PRO A 24 2.59 2.82 -18.34
N VAL A 25 2.52 2.02 -17.27
CA VAL A 25 1.90 2.43 -16.00
C VAL A 25 2.81 3.41 -15.27
N GLU A 26 4.13 3.20 -15.29
CA GLU A 26 5.09 4.15 -14.70
C GLU A 26 5.16 5.45 -15.51
N ALA A 27 5.13 5.35 -16.84
CA ALA A 27 5.31 6.51 -17.71
C ALA A 27 4.04 7.34 -17.90
N ARG A 28 2.86 6.72 -17.87
CA ARG A 28 1.57 7.34 -18.26
C ARG A 28 0.37 6.83 -17.46
N GLY A 29 0.57 6.14 -16.35
CA GLY A 29 -0.53 5.62 -15.55
C GLY A 29 -1.42 6.74 -14.98
N ARG A 30 -2.67 6.39 -14.73
CA ARG A 30 -3.66 7.25 -14.09
C ARG A 30 -3.61 7.06 -12.58
N LEU A 31 -3.48 8.16 -11.84
CA LEU A 31 -3.66 8.18 -10.39
C LEU A 31 -5.16 8.00 -10.05
N VAL A 32 -5.45 7.02 -9.22
CA VAL A 32 -6.77 6.73 -8.67
C VAL A 32 -6.69 6.87 -7.15
N LEU A 33 -7.65 7.59 -6.58
CA LEU A 33 -7.77 7.78 -5.14
C LEU A 33 -9.07 7.15 -4.65
N MET A 34 -8.96 6.36 -3.59
CA MET A 34 -10.09 5.76 -2.90
C MET A 34 -10.02 6.17 -1.43
N THR A 35 -11.12 6.70 -0.90
CA THR A 35 -11.23 7.07 0.50
C THR A 35 -12.34 6.28 1.17
N GLY A 36 -12.13 5.94 2.43
CA GLY A 36 -13.08 5.16 3.20
C GLY A 36 -12.91 5.35 4.69
N THR A 37 -13.78 4.71 5.45
CA THR A 37 -13.69 4.68 6.92
C THR A 37 -14.12 3.31 7.40
N VAL A 38 -13.32 2.73 8.30
CA VAL A 38 -13.69 1.53 9.06
C VAL A 38 -14.07 1.95 10.46
N THR A 39 -15.17 1.42 10.98
CA THR A 39 -15.60 1.64 12.37
C THR A 39 -15.53 0.33 13.15
N ASN A 40 -15.06 0.37 14.38
CA ASN A 40 -15.05 -0.76 15.30
C ASN A 40 -15.91 -0.47 16.54
N ALA A 41 -16.51 -1.52 17.09
CA ALA A 41 -17.19 -1.49 18.37
C ALA A 41 -16.20 -1.70 19.53
N ALA A 42 -16.61 -1.33 20.74
CA ALA A 42 -15.77 -1.47 21.94
C ALA A 42 -15.59 -2.94 22.39
N ASP A 43 -16.46 -3.83 21.94
CA ASP A 43 -16.46 -5.26 22.20
C ASP A 43 -15.84 -6.09 21.07
N ASP A 44 -15.33 -5.43 20.02
CA ASP A 44 -14.62 -6.12 18.95
C ASP A 44 -13.34 -6.78 19.49
N SER A 45 -13.21 -8.07 19.17
CA SER A 45 -12.18 -8.94 19.74
C SER A 45 -10.85 -8.81 19.00
N ASN A 46 -9.77 -9.28 19.64
CA ASN A 46 -8.52 -9.52 18.92
C ASN A 46 -8.76 -10.55 17.81
N GLY A 47 -8.07 -10.39 16.68
CA GLY A 47 -8.29 -11.17 15.46
C GLY A 47 -9.46 -10.66 14.59
N SER A 48 -10.10 -9.54 14.94
CA SER A 48 -11.10 -8.92 14.06
C SER A 48 -10.43 -8.45 12.76
N MET A 49 -11.13 -8.69 11.64
CA MET A 49 -10.62 -8.38 10.30
C MET A 49 -11.61 -7.52 9.53
N TYR A 50 -11.12 -6.45 8.90
CA TYR A 50 -11.93 -5.52 8.10
C TYR A 50 -11.38 -5.43 6.69
N HIS A 51 -12.21 -5.70 5.69
CA HIS A 51 -11.86 -5.52 4.28
C HIS A 51 -11.89 -4.04 3.93
N LEU A 52 -10.77 -3.49 3.49
CA LEU A 52 -10.65 -2.07 3.17
C LEU A 52 -11.01 -1.79 1.71
N VAL A 53 -10.36 -2.50 0.80
CA VAL A 53 -10.48 -2.27 -0.65
C VAL A 53 -9.93 -3.47 -1.43
N ASP A 54 -10.38 -3.63 -2.67
CA ASP A 54 -9.75 -4.51 -3.65
C ASP A 54 -9.00 -3.67 -4.69
N LEU A 55 -7.71 -3.94 -4.87
CA LEU A 55 -6.82 -3.23 -5.79
C LEU A 55 -6.30 -4.15 -6.88
N PRO A 56 -6.05 -3.67 -8.11
CA PRO A 56 -5.40 -4.48 -9.13
C PRO A 56 -3.99 -4.91 -8.67
N SER A 57 -3.66 -6.19 -8.81
CA SER A 57 -2.33 -6.74 -8.48
C SER A 57 -1.16 -5.96 -9.09
N ARG A 58 -1.36 -5.41 -10.28
CA ARG A 58 -0.36 -4.62 -11.04
C ARG A 58 -0.38 -3.12 -10.78
N CYS A 59 -1.21 -2.61 -9.88
CA CYS A 59 -1.16 -1.18 -9.57
C CYS A 59 0.12 -0.82 -8.82
N ILE A 60 0.57 0.43 -8.95
CA ILE A 60 1.68 0.98 -8.15
C ILE A 60 1.05 1.74 -6.99
N LEU A 61 1.40 1.39 -5.76
CA LEU A 61 0.91 2.11 -4.58
C LEU A 61 1.58 3.50 -4.53
N HIS A 62 0.77 4.54 -4.35
CA HIS A 62 1.24 5.92 -4.30
C HIS A 62 1.47 6.38 -2.85
N HIS A 63 2.42 7.31 -2.67
CA HIS A 63 2.83 7.84 -1.37
C HIS A 63 1.73 8.65 -0.66
N ASP A 64 0.68 9.06 -1.38
CA ASP A 64 -0.49 9.70 -0.80
C ASP A 64 -1.44 8.71 -0.09
N THR A 65 -1.08 7.43 -0.04
CA THR A 65 -1.80 6.44 0.77
C THR A 65 -1.53 6.71 2.26
N PHE A 66 -2.58 6.73 3.07
CA PHE A 66 -2.47 6.88 4.52
C PHE A 66 -3.64 6.22 5.24
N PHE A 67 -3.41 5.86 6.50
CA PHE A 67 -4.42 5.35 7.43
C PHE A 67 -4.37 6.19 8.69
N ASP A 68 -5.47 6.84 9.04
CA ASP A 68 -5.57 7.64 10.26
C ASP A 68 -6.04 6.74 11.41
N VAL A 69 -5.11 6.46 12.33
CA VAL A 69 -5.30 5.53 13.44
C VAL A 69 -5.56 6.24 14.76
N GLU A 70 -5.65 7.58 14.76
CA GLU A 70 -5.86 8.39 15.96
C GLU A 70 -7.07 7.91 16.77
N ASN A 71 -8.18 7.79 16.07
CA ASN A 71 -9.49 7.48 16.61
C ASN A 71 -9.86 6.01 16.46
N ASP A 72 -8.91 5.16 16.06
CA ASP A 72 -9.16 3.74 15.96
C ASP A 72 -9.28 3.12 17.36
N GLY A 73 -10.26 2.24 17.56
CA GLY A 73 -10.56 1.70 18.88
C GLY A 73 -9.61 0.58 19.33
N PHE A 74 -8.84 0.03 18.41
CA PHE A 74 -7.84 -1.00 18.68
C PHE A 74 -6.52 -0.41 19.20
N ALA A 75 -5.84 -1.15 20.08
CA ALA A 75 -4.53 -0.73 20.61
C ALA A 75 -3.37 -1.02 19.64
N GLN A 76 -3.52 -2.02 18.77
CA GLN A 76 -2.55 -2.40 17.75
C GLN A 76 -3.28 -2.92 16.53
N ILE A 77 -2.85 -2.46 15.36
CA ILE A 77 -3.39 -2.88 14.08
C ILE A 77 -2.27 -3.17 13.09
N VAL A 78 -2.55 -4.11 12.20
CA VAL A 78 -1.70 -4.42 11.06
C VAL A 78 -2.54 -4.38 9.80
N ILE A 79 -1.93 -3.96 8.69
CA ILE A 79 -2.59 -3.85 7.38
C ILE A 79 -1.78 -4.66 6.37
N GLY A 80 -2.49 -5.50 5.63
CA GLY A 80 -1.88 -6.40 4.67
C GLY A 80 -2.92 -7.08 3.80
N THR A 81 -2.64 -8.29 3.36
CA THR A 81 -3.62 -9.16 2.72
C THR A 81 -4.43 -9.92 3.77
N LYS A 82 -5.40 -10.73 3.32
CA LYS A 82 -6.20 -11.57 4.23
C LYS A 82 -5.34 -12.59 5.00
N THR A 83 -4.28 -13.10 4.40
CA THR A 83 -3.45 -14.20 4.95
C THR A 83 -2.07 -13.74 5.43
N ASP A 84 -1.64 -12.58 4.97
CA ASP A 84 -0.35 -11.97 5.30
C ASP A 84 -0.64 -10.59 5.89
N THR A 85 -0.66 -10.51 7.22
CA THR A 85 -1.38 -9.47 7.96
C THR A 85 -0.59 -8.18 8.14
N ASP A 86 0.73 -8.25 8.13
CA ASP A 86 1.68 -7.16 8.36
C ASP A 86 2.41 -6.70 7.08
N ALA A 87 1.94 -7.14 5.92
CA ALA A 87 2.61 -6.91 4.64
C ALA A 87 2.74 -5.42 4.21
N LEU A 88 1.88 -4.52 4.71
CA LEU A 88 1.92 -3.08 4.36
C LEU A 88 2.19 -2.15 5.54
N VAL A 89 1.56 -2.42 6.68
CA VAL A 89 1.69 -1.62 7.89
C VAL A 89 1.67 -2.56 9.09
N ASP A 90 2.62 -2.39 9.99
CA ASP A 90 2.56 -2.94 11.34
C ASP A 90 2.75 -1.79 12.32
N GLN A 91 1.71 -1.46 13.08
CA GLN A 91 1.75 -0.31 13.97
C GLN A 91 1.01 -0.52 15.29
N THR A 92 1.71 -0.17 16.36
CA THR A 92 1.12 0.04 17.68
C THR A 92 0.65 1.49 17.82
N LYS A 93 -0.57 1.71 18.34
CA LYS A 93 -1.22 3.03 18.43
C LYS A 93 -0.42 4.09 19.20
N VAL A 94 0.54 3.68 20.02
CA VAL A 94 1.36 4.58 20.86
C VAL A 94 2.47 5.28 20.04
N THR A 95 2.72 4.88 18.80
CA THR A 95 3.88 5.37 18.04
C THR A 95 3.54 6.56 17.14
N GLU A 96 2.47 6.54 16.36
CA GLU A 96 2.08 7.67 15.48
C GLU A 96 0.56 7.71 15.22
N THR A 97 0.05 8.90 14.89
CA THR A 97 -1.37 9.19 14.65
C THR A 97 -1.82 8.80 13.22
N ILE A 98 -0.91 8.92 12.25
CA ILE A 98 -1.16 8.61 10.85
C ILE A 98 -0.14 7.57 10.42
N ALA A 99 -0.61 6.41 9.97
CA ALA A 99 0.21 5.38 9.36
C ALA A 99 0.33 5.66 7.86
N GLN A 100 1.53 5.94 7.36
CA GLN A 100 1.79 5.98 5.92
C GLN A 100 2.55 4.71 5.53
N PRO A 101 2.01 3.87 4.63
CA PRO A 101 2.75 2.72 4.13
C PRO A 101 4.02 3.18 3.41
N ILE A 102 5.04 2.33 3.50
CA ILE A 102 6.45 2.56 3.20
C ILE A 102 6.71 2.81 1.70
N THR A 103 6.23 3.93 1.16
CA THR A 103 6.39 4.30 -0.26
C THR A 103 7.02 5.68 -0.46
N MET A 104 7.22 6.46 0.60
CA MET A 104 7.92 7.74 0.52
C MET A 104 9.43 7.55 0.75
N GLY A 105 10.18 7.35 -0.35
CA GLY A 105 11.65 7.35 -0.33
C GLY A 105 12.32 6.01 0.04
N ASP A 106 11.56 4.94 0.22
CA ASP A 106 12.10 3.60 0.49
C ASP A 106 12.21 2.73 -0.78
N ALA A 107 12.88 1.57 -0.67
CA ALA A 107 13.08 0.57 -1.70
C ALA A 107 11.78 0.05 -2.34
N ASN A 108 10.61 0.34 -1.78
CA ASN A 108 9.30 -0.04 -2.30
C ASN A 108 8.62 1.04 -3.15
N HIS A 109 9.26 2.20 -3.32
CA HIS A 109 8.76 3.25 -4.22
C HIS A 109 8.70 2.76 -5.68
N GLY A 110 7.56 2.97 -6.33
CA GLY A 110 7.37 2.62 -7.75
C GLY A 110 7.17 1.12 -8.02
N LYS A 111 7.19 0.27 -6.99
CA LYS A 111 6.92 -1.17 -7.15
C LYS A 111 5.43 -1.46 -7.32
N ARG A 112 5.15 -2.59 -7.95
CA ARG A 112 3.80 -3.14 -8.07
C ARG A 112 3.29 -3.59 -6.71
N LEU A 113 1.96 -3.54 -6.52
CA LEU A 113 1.33 -3.92 -5.26
C LEU A 113 1.76 -5.31 -4.79
N TRP A 114 1.79 -6.30 -5.68
CA TRP A 114 2.23 -7.66 -5.34
C TRP A 114 3.69 -7.71 -4.85
N GLU A 115 4.57 -6.85 -5.37
CA GLU A 115 5.97 -6.77 -4.93
C GLU A 115 6.10 -6.05 -3.58
N VAL A 116 5.30 -5.00 -3.36
CA VAL A 116 5.23 -4.31 -2.07
C VAL A 116 4.73 -5.26 -0.99
N LEU A 117 3.77 -6.13 -1.32
CA LEU A 117 3.24 -7.19 -0.45
C LEU A 117 4.16 -8.40 -0.31
N GLY A 118 5.35 -8.40 -0.91
CA GLY A 118 6.30 -9.52 -0.80
C GLY A 118 5.86 -10.82 -1.49
N LEU A 119 4.86 -10.78 -2.38
CA LEU A 119 4.42 -11.97 -3.11
C LEU A 119 5.53 -12.45 -4.07
N ALA A 120 5.69 -13.76 -4.20
CA ALA A 120 6.76 -14.34 -5.02
C ALA A 120 6.57 -14.10 -6.53
N ALA A 121 5.32 -13.89 -6.98
CA ALA A 121 4.97 -13.60 -8.35
C ALA A 121 3.63 -12.83 -8.40
N ASP A 122 3.36 -12.15 -9.51
CA ASP A 122 2.09 -11.49 -9.79
C ASP A 122 0.93 -12.51 -9.75
N PRO A 123 0.02 -12.42 -8.77
CA PRO A 123 -1.12 -13.33 -8.68
C PRO A 123 -2.18 -13.06 -9.77
N GLY A 124 -2.11 -11.92 -10.45
CA GLY A 124 -3.14 -11.44 -11.35
C GLY A 124 -4.44 -11.04 -10.62
N GLY A 125 -5.34 -10.38 -11.35
CA GLY A 125 -6.64 -9.97 -10.81
C GLY A 125 -6.53 -8.91 -9.71
N MET A 126 -7.40 -9.03 -8.70
CA MET A 126 -7.53 -8.08 -7.60
C MET A 126 -6.98 -8.66 -6.30
N ILE A 127 -6.24 -7.84 -5.55
CA ILE A 127 -5.74 -8.14 -4.22
C ILE A 127 -6.54 -7.33 -3.21
N GLY A 128 -7.18 -8.03 -2.27
CA GLY A 128 -7.89 -7.40 -1.16
C GLY A 128 -6.91 -6.94 -0.08
N ILE A 129 -7.04 -5.69 0.32
CA ILE A 129 -6.34 -5.10 1.46
C ILE A 129 -7.22 -5.18 2.69
N TRP A 130 -6.66 -5.64 3.79
CA TRP A 130 -7.35 -5.92 5.04
C TRP A 130 -6.64 -5.24 6.20
N LYS A 131 -7.43 -4.71 7.14
CA LYS A 131 -7.00 -4.33 8.47
C LYS A 131 -7.24 -5.51 9.42
N HIS A 132 -6.26 -5.83 10.24
CA HIS A 132 -6.34 -6.86 11.28
C HIS A 132 -6.06 -6.24 12.65
N ALA A 133 -6.86 -6.64 13.63
CA ALA A 133 -6.67 -6.24 15.02
C ALA A 133 -5.80 -7.27 15.75
N GLU A 134 -4.60 -6.89 16.18
CA GLU A 134 -3.74 -7.78 16.97
C GLU A 134 -4.06 -7.73 18.47
N ALA A 135 -4.67 -6.63 18.91
CA ALA A 135 -5.19 -6.45 20.27
C ALA A 135 -6.70 -6.27 20.25
N ALA A 136 -7.37 -6.55 21.38
CA ALA A 136 -8.79 -6.26 21.53
C ALA A 136 -9.04 -4.74 21.52
N ALA A 137 -10.26 -4.34 21.15
CA ALA A 137 -10.65 -2.94 21.20
C ALA A 137 -10.60 -2.42 22.65
N ALA A 138 -9.93 -1.28 22.84
CA ALA A 138 -9.95 -0.54 24.11
C ALA A 138 -11.18 0.41 24.19
N GLY A 139 -11.84 0.63 23.06
CA GLY A 139 -13.05 1.43 22.92
C GLY A 139 -13.61 1.37 21.50
N ALA A 140 -14.79 1.96 21.29
CA ALA A 140 -15.31 2.15 19.95
C ALA A 140 -14.51 3.24 19.23
N GLY A 141 -14.37 3.10 17.91
CA GLY A 141 -13.51 3.99 17.14
C GLY A 141 -13.80 3.97 15.64
N ALA A 142 -13.07 4.84 14.93
CA ALA A 142 -13.11 4.95 13.49
C ALA A 142 -11.71 5.21 12.95
N MET A 143 -11.40 4.57 11.82
CA MET A 143 -10.14 4.70 11.10
C MET A 143 -10.46 5.15 9.67
N PRO A 144 -10.44 6.47 9.40
CA PRO A 144 -10.48 6.96 8.03
C PRO A 144 -9.18 6.60 7.31
N PHE A 145 -9.28 6.34 6.01
CA PHE A 145 -8.14 5.98 5.19
C PHE A 145 -8.26 6.53 3.77
N GLN A 146 -7.12 6.70 3.14
CA GLN A 146 -7.00 6.96 1.72
C GLN A 146 -6.00 5.97 1.12
N ILE A 147 -6.38 5.35 0.02
CA ILE A 147 -5.50 4.53 -0.79
C ILE A 147 -5.39 5.17 -2.16
N ALA A 148 -4.18 5.58 -2.50
CA ALA A 148 -3.84 6.17 -3.77
C ALA A 148 -2.99 5.17 -4.56
N TYR A 149 -3.34 4.91 -5.82
CA TYR A 149 -2.58 3.99 -6.67
C TYR A 149 -2.58 4.44 -8.13
N ILE A 150 -1.55 4.03 -8.86
CA ILE A 150 -1.41 4.27 -10.29
C ILE A 150 -1.73 2.98 -11.04
N THR A 151 -2.59 3.08 -12.05
CA THR A 151 -2.97 1.97 -12.94
C THR A 151 -2.98 2.44 -14.40
N ASP A 152 -3.03 1.50 -15.33
CA ASP A 152 -3.22 1.75 -16.77
C ASP A 152 -4.58 2.39 -17.14
#